data_AF-A0A194PGG1-F1
#
_entry.id   AF-A0A194PGG1-F1
#
_cell.length_a   1.000
_cell.length_b   1.000
_cell.length_c   1.000
_cell.angle_alpha   90.00
_cell.angle_beta   90.00
_cell.angle_gamma   90.00
#
_symmetry.space_group_name_H-M   'P 1'
#
loop_
_entity.id
_entity.type
_entity.pdbx_description
1 polymer ?
#
loop_
_entity_poly.entity_id
_entity_poly.type
_entity_poly.pdbx_seq_one_letter_code
_entity_poly.pdbx_strand_id
1 'polypeptide(L)'
;MATEELVTEQFQFLGIDIQKEVLTKCVSLCEEYNVDAETFIEQWMAFSLTHLNGCPPTLENLKLLEKKEFSKATSRPNALANDAASTGSSLTVYGAQRVKVETEVITTQELQPATYSPVVGNSAKYTTRTNPGTVVHSFGDDKILQALAKANGPNDLLDLCITQVPNEDGDVYTKAMFGFELLHEKASTFDNHIQYVSQCILKKANLTETTSTEVLVAGRIECDADARLNSKSVILQGTWEASLSQAVTVDMDSLKQYSLFPGQVVVMRGLNPRGDKFIPQ
;
A
#
# COMPACT_ATOMS: atom_id res chain seq x y z
N MET A 1 21.16 24.15 -9.91
CA MET A 1 22.41 23.69 -10.55
C MET A 1 22.86 22.45 -9.82
N ALA A 2 23.14 21.36 -10.55
CA ALA A 2 23.54 20.09 -9.94
C ALA A 2 24.94 20.24 -9.31
N THR A 3 25.10 19.86 -8.05
CA THR A 3 26.40 19.80 -7.36
C THR A 3 26.79 18.35 -7.14
N GLU A 4 28.09 18.07 -6.93
CA GLU A 4 28.57 16.72 -6.62
C GLU A 4 27.88 16.14 -5.38
N GLU A 5 27.60 16.98 -4.38
CA GLU A 5 26.86 16.62 -3.16
C GLU A 5 25.43 16.18 -3.47
N LEU A 6 24.68 16.98 -4.24
CA LEU A 6 23.27 16.69 -4.55
C LEU A 6 23.11 15.45 -5.43
N VAL A 7 24.00 15.26 -6.40
CA VAL A 7 24.00 14.05 -7.25
C VAL A 7 24.36 12.81 -6.42
N THR A 8 25.28 12.94 -5.45
CA THR A 8 25.65 11.85 -4.54
C THR A 8 24.47 11.44 -3.65
N GLU A 9 23.78 12.40 -3.03
CA GLU A 9 22.62 12.14 -2.17
C GLU A 9 21.53 11.38 -2.93
N GLN A 10 21.25 11.78 -4.18
CA GLN A 10 20.21 11.14 -5.00
C GLN A 10 20.58 9.71 -5.41
N PHE A 11 21.85 9.41 -5.67
CA PHE A 11 22.29 8.03 -5.94
C PHE A 11 22.34 7.16 -4.68
N GLN A 12 22.70 7.73 -3.52
CA GLN A 12 22.65 7.04 -2.23
C GLN A 12 21.22 6.70 -1.82
N PHE A 13 20.24 7.55 -2.14
CA PHE A 13 18.82 7.24 -1.95
C PHE A 13 18.39 5.96 -2.70
N LEU A 14 19.05 5.67 -3.83
CA LEU A 14 18.84 4.46 -4.64
C LEU A 14 19.73 3.29 -4.22
N GLY A 15 20.55 3.44 -3.16
CA GLY A 15 21.49 2.42 -2.69
C GLY A 15 22.69 2.20 -3.60
N ILE A 16 23.05 3.18 -4.43
CA ILE A 16 24.14 3.09 -5.41
C ILE A 16 25.32 3.95 -4.94
N ASP A 17 26.44 3.31 -4.60
CA ASP A 17 27.70 3.99 -4.33
C ASP A 17 28.50 4.23 -5.61
N ILE A 18 28.90 5.49 -5.84
CA ILE A 18 29.51 5.93 -7.09
C ILE A 18 30.92 6.46 -6.85
N GLN A 19 31.83 6.08 -7.74
CA GLN A 19 33.20 6.57 -7.73
C GLN A 19 33.26 8.04 -8.15
N LYS A 20 34.19 8.81 -7.55
CA LYS A 20 34.34 10.25 -7.78
C LYS A 20 34.42 10.65 -9.26
N GLU A 21 35.12 9.86 -10.07
CA GLU A 21 35.27 10.12 -11.52
C GLU A 21 33.93 10.05 -12.29
N VAL A 22 33.05 9.14 -11.89
CA VAL A 22 31.71 8.97 -12.48
C VAL A 22 30.80 10.12 -12.03
N LEU A 23 30.90 10.51 -10.76
CA LEU A 23 30.15 11.63 -10.19
C LEU A 23 30.46 12.96 -10.90
N THR A 24 31.75 13.25 -11.12
CA THR A 24 32.17 14.46 -11.84
C THR A 24 31.62 14.48 -13.28
N LYS A 25 31.53 13.32 -13.97
CA LYS A 25 30.91 13.24 -15.30
C LYS A 25 29.38 13.42 -15.25
N CYS A 26 28.70 12.97 -14.20
CA CYS A 26 27.26 13.24 -14.00
C CYS A 26 26.99 14.74 -13.85
N VAL A 27 27.77 15.43 -13.00
CA VAL A 27 27.64 16.88 -12.80
C VAL A 27 27.94 17.64 -14.09
N SER A 28 28.98 17.26 -14.84
CA SER A 28 29.29 17.92 -16.11
C SER A 28 28.15 17.77 -17.13
N LEU A 29 27.48 16.61 -17.18
CA LEU A 29 26.32 16.41 -18.05
C LEU A 29 25.11 17.24 -17.61
N CYS A 30 24.88 17.37 -16.31
CA CYS A 30 23.83 18.24 -15.77
C CYS A 30 24.06 19.70 -16.16
N GLU A 31 25.30 20.18 -16.08
CA GLU A 31 25.67 21.55 -16.48
C GLU A 31 25.58 21.76 -18.00
N GLU A 32 26.08 20.80 -18.78
CA GLU A 32 26.13 20.88 -20.25
C GLU A 32 24.73 20.89 -20.88
N TYR A 33 23.80 20.11 -20.33
CA TYR A 33 22.43 20.00 -20.84
C TYR A 33 21.40 20.78 -20.02
N ASN A 34 21.85 21.57 -19.04
CA ASN A 34 21.01 22.39 -18.15
C ASN A 34 19.86 21.58 -17.50
N VAL A 35 20.22 20.43 -16.93
CA VAL A 35 19.31 19.51 -16.23
C VAL A 35 19.68 19.53 -14.75
N ASP A 36 18.69 19.58 -13.86
CA ASP A 36 18.92 19.49 -12.42
C ASP A 36 19.24 18.04 -11.98
N ALA A 37 19.78 17.88 -10.77
CA ALA A 37 20.24 16.59 -10.30
C ALA A 37 19.11 15.56 -10.19
N GLU A 38 17.89 15.95 -9.82
CA GLU A 38 16.77 15.02 -9.68
C GLU A 38 16.32 14.50 -11.05
N THR A 39 16.06 15.42 -11.99
CA THR A 39 15.68 15.07 -13.36
C THR A 39 16.73 14.20 -14.06
N PHE A 40 18.02 14.49 -13.84
CA PHE A 40 19.12 13.67 -14.40
C PHE A 40 19.09 12.23 -13.89
N ILE A 41 18.83 12.04 -12.59
CA ILE A 41 18.80 10.72 -11.95
C ILE A 41 17.59 9.92 -12.42
N GLU A 42 16.42 10.55 -12.56
CA GLU A 42 15.23 9.91 -13.13
C GLU A 42 15.49 9.43 -14.57
N GLN A 43 16.11 10.27 -15.40
CA GLN A 43 16.47 9.92 -16.77
C GLN A 43 17.49 8.78 -16.81
N TRP A 44 18.48 8.80 -15.92
CA TRP A 44 19.43 7.70 -15.77
C TRP A 44 18.74 6.39 -15.37
N MET A 45 17.80 6.44 -14.43
CA MET A 45 17.08 5.25 -13.97
C MET A 45 16.21 4.65 -15.07
N ALA A 46 15.45 5.49 -15.79
CA ALA A 46 14.67 5.07 -16.93
C ALA A 46 15.55 4.44 -18.03
N PHE A 47 16.70 5.06 -18.32
CA PHE A 47 17.65 4.58 -19.30
C PHE A 47 18.30 3.25 -18.90
N SER A 48 18.75 3.15 -17.64
CA SER A 48 19.41 1.95 -17.13
C SER A 48 18.47 0.75 -17.15
N LEU A 49 17.21 0.92 -16.74
CA LEU A 49 16.20 -0.15 -16.81
C LEU A 49 15.90 -0.57 -18.26
N THR A 50 15.83 0.38 -19.19
CA THR A 50 15.42 0.10 -20.58
C THR A 50 16.55 -0.45 -21.45
N HIS A 51 17.80 -0.05 -21.17
CA HIS A 51 18.93 -0.31 -22.07
C HIS A 51 20.09 -1.07 -21.43
N LEU A 52 20.18 -1.08 -20.10
CA LEU A 52 21.30 -1.67 -19.35
C LEU A 52 20.84 -2.70 -18.31
N ASN A 53 19.57 -3.12 -18.32
CA ASN A 53 18.96 -4.05 -17.35
C ASN A 53 19.22 -3.65 -15.87
N GLY A 54 19.25 -2.35 -15.58
CA GLY A 54 19.46 -1.84 -14.22
C GLY A 54 20.92 -1.81 -13.74
N CYS A 55 21.92 -1.92 -14.64
CA CYS A 55 23.31 -1.76 -14.25
C CYS A 55 23.63 -0.37 -13.65
N PRO A 56 24.61 -0.29 -12.72
CA PRO A 56 25.00 0.97 -12.09
C PRO A 56 25.69 1.93 -13.09
N PRO A 57 25.76 3.22 -12.75
CA PRO A 57 26.43 4.22 -13.58
C PRO A 57 27.93 3.96 -13.64
N THR A 58 28.45 3.92 -14.86
CA THR A 58 29.88 3.85 -15.18
C THR A 58 30.18 4.88 -16.25
N LEU A 59 31.45 5.28 -16.41
CA LEU A 59 31.84 6.26 -17.44
C LEU A 59 31.43 5.81 -18.86
N GLU A 60 31.49 4.51 -19.15
CA GLU A 60 31.06 3.95 -20.44
C GLU A 60 29.54 4.05 -20.62
N ASN A 61 28.78 3.70 -19.59
CA ASN A 61 27.32 3.75 -19.64
C ASN A 61 26.78 5.19 -19.71
N LEU A 62 27.42 6.14 -19.03
CA LEU A 62 27.07 7.56 -19.08
C LEU A 62 27.34 8.18 -20.47
N LYS A 63 28.41 7.77 -21.15
CA LYS A 63 28.63 8.14 -22.56
C LYS A 63 27.53 7.58 -23.47
N LEU A 64 26.97 6.42 -23.14
CA LEU A 64 25.88 5.82 -23.90
C LEU A 64 24.55 6.56 -23.68
N LEU A 65 24.29 7.00 -22.44
CA LEU A 65 23.17 7.87 -22.07
C LEU A 65 23.26 9.20 -22.84
N GLU A 66 24.42 9.86 -22.79
CA GLU A 66 24.71 11.12 -23.50
C GLU A 66 24.40 11.01 -25.00
N LYS A 67 24.83 9.91 -25.64
CA LYS A 67 24.59 9.66 -27.06
C LYS A 67 23.13 9.41 -27.44
N LYS A 68 22.32 8.84 -26.54
CA LYS A 68 20.95 8.39 -26.87
C LYS A 68 19.86 9.34 -26.44
N GLU A 69 20.00 9.93 -25.25
CA GLU A 69 19.01 10.80 -24.63
C GLU A 69 19.32 12.27 -24.88
N PHE A 70 20.57 12.67 -24.69
CA PHE A 70 20.96 14.09 -24.76
C PHE A 70 21.33 14.57 -26.17
N SER A 71 21.78 13.67 -27.06
CA SER A 71 22.11 14.01 -28.46
C SER A 71 20.91 14.36 -29.34
N LYS A 72 19.68 14.04 -28.91
CA LYS A 72 18.45 14.40 -29.64
C LYS A 72 18.02 15.84 -29.36
N ALA A 73 18.47 16.45 -28.26
CA ALA A 73 18.09 17.79 -27.83
C ALA A 73 18.74 18.91 -28.68
N THR A 74 19.85 18.63 -29.37
CA THR A 74 20.60 19.62 -30.18
C THR A 74 20.05 19.85 -31.59
N SER A 75 18.93 19.20 -31.97
CA SER A 75 18.39 19.24 -33.36
C SER A 75 16.93 19.69 -33.53
N ARG A 76 16.36 20.45 -32.59
CA ARG A 76 15.06 21.12 -32.82
C ARG A 76 15.00 22.51 -32.18
N PRO A 77 14.99 23.60 -32.98
CA PRO A 77 14.47 24.87 -32.48
C PRO A 77 12.93 24.88 -32.60
N ASN A 78 12.28 25.22 -31.49
CA ASN A 78 10.89 25.66 -31.33
C ASN A 78 9.85 25.21 -32.38
N ALA A 79 8.98 24.28 -31.98
CA ALA A 79 7.64 24.17 -32.53
C ALA A 79 6.64 23.75 -31.44
N LEU A 80 5.67 24.63 -31.19
CA LEU A 80 4.43 24.32 -30.49
C LEU A 80 3.70 23.15 -31.17
N ALA A 81 3.31 22.12 -30.40
CA ALA A 81 2.24 21.18 -30.73
C ALA A 81 2.01 20.26 -29.51
N ASN A 82 0.88 20.42 -28.81
CA ASN A 82 -0.32 19.57 -28.94
C ASN A 82 -0.12 18.17 -28.36
N ASP A 83 -0.51 18.02 -27.09
CA ASP A 83 -0.80 16.74 -26.45
C ASP A 83 -2.02 16.08 -27.11
N ALA A 84 -1.76 15.08 -27.93
CA ALA A 84 -2.73 14.06 -28.29
C ALA A 84 -2.24 12.73 -27.69
N ALA A 85 -2.66 12.47 -26.46
CA ALA A 85 -2.47 11.18 -25.81
C ALA A 85 -3.27 10.11 -26.56
N SER A 86 -2.57 9.08 -27.06
CA SER A 86 -3.18 7.90 -27.67
C SER A 86 -3.96 7.12 -26.62
N THR A 87 -5.26 6.97 -26.84
CA THR A 87 -6.18 6.24 -25.99
C THR A 87 -5.88 4.74 -26.06
N GLY A 88 -5.33 4.20 -24.96
CA GLY A 88 -5.24 2.76 -24.75
C GLY A 88 -6.63 2.15 -24.57
N SER A 89 -6.85 1.03 -25.28
CA SER A 89 -8.04 0.17 -25.30
C SER A 89 -8.70 -0.04 -23.93
N SER A 90 -9.98 0.32 -23.85
CA SER A 90 -10.88 0.06 -22.71
C SER A 90 -11.11 -1.44 -22.48
N LEU A 91 -10.90 -1.90 -21.25
CA LEU A 91 -11.27 -3.22 -20.75
C LEU A 91 -12.79 -3.33 -20.60
N THR A 92 -13.42 -4.24 -21.34
CA THR A 92 -14.84 -4.58 -21.21
C THR A 92 -15.11 -5.36 -19.92
N VAL A 93 -15.90 -4.78 -19.01
CA VAL A 93 -16.48 -5.47 -17.85
C VAL A 93 -17.85 -6.03 -18.25
N TYR A 94 -17.99 -7.36 -18.24
CA TYR A 94 -19.27 -8.04 -18.38
C TYR A 94 -20.04 -7.95 -17.05
N GLY A 95 -21.28 -7.44 -17.08
CA GLY A 95 -22.25 -7.73 -16.01
C GLY A 95 -23.04 -6.58 -15.36
N ALA A 96 -23.24 -5.43 -16.01
CA ALA A 96 -24.15 -4.40 -15.49
C ALA A 96 -25.51 -4.43 -16.23
N GLN A 97 -26.61 -4.61 -15.49
CA GLN A 97 -27.97 -4.57 -16.03
C GLN A 97 -28.30 -3.19 -16.61
N ARG A 98 -28.94 -3.19 -17.79
CA ARG A 98 -29.33 -1.97 -18.54
C ARG A 98 -30.36 -1.16 -17.75
N VAL A 99 -29.96 0.02 -17.28
CA VAL A 99 -30.89 1.07 -16.84
C VAL A 99 -31.44 1.77 -18.08
N LYS A 100 -32.77 1.82 -18.22
CA LYS A 100 -33.45 2.62 -19.25
C LYS A 100 -33.20 4.11 -18.95
N VAL A 101 -32.56 4.81 -19.87
CA VAL A 101 -32.46 6.28 -19.85
C VAL A 101 -33.64 6.82 -20.67
N GLU A 102 -34.54 7.56 -20.01
CA GLU A 102 -35.57 8.33 -20.70
C GLU A 102 -34.95 9.53 -21.42
N THR A 103 -35.39 9.77 -22.65
CA THR A 103 -34.93 10.86 -23.50
C THR A 103 -35.71 12.13 -23.15
N GLU A 104 -35.05 13.11 -22.53
CA GLU A 104 -35.60 14.45 -22.40
C GLU A 104 -35.41 15.24 -23.69
N VAL A 105 -36.49 15.91 -24.11
CA VAL A 105 -36.61 16.71 -25.34
C VAL A 105 -35.82 18.00 -25.17
N ILE A 106 -34.78 18.19 -25.98
CA ILE A 106 -33.96 19.40 -26.00
C ILE A 106 -34.74 20.50 -26.74
N THR A 107 -35.19 21.51 -25.99
CA THR A 107 -35.69 22.76 -26.57
C THR A 107 -34.47 23.67 -26.78
N THR A 108 -34.29 24.15 -28.01
CA THR A 108 -33.19 25.05 -28.40
C THR A 108 -33.23 26.34 -27.59
N GLN A 109 -32.23 26.55 -26.73
CA GLN A 109 -31.94 27.82 -26.09
C GLN A 109 -30.46 28.19 -26.30
N GLU A 110 -30.25 29.49 -26.45
CA GLU A 110 -29.07 30.19 -26.96
C GLU A 110 -27.74 29.81 -26.30
N LEU A 111 -26.66 29.99 -27.06
CA LEU A 111 -25.26 29.78 -26.70
C LEU A 111 -24.84 30.69 -25.54
N GLN A 112 -25.09 30.24 -24.30
CA GLN A 112 -24.43 30.72 -23.10
C GLN A 112 -23.52 29.60 -22.59
N PRO A 113 -22.32 29.90 -22.05
CA PRO A 113 -21.51 28.87 -21.40
C PRO A 113 -22.34 28.28 -20.27
N ALA A 114 -22.57 26.97 -20.31
CA ALA A 114 -23.27 26.27 -19.24
C ALA A 114 -22.40 26.36 -17.98
N THR A 115 -22.68 27.36 -17.14
CA THR A 115 -22.19 27.41 -15.77
C THR A 115 -22.90 26.29 -15.03
N TYR A 116 -22.39 25.06 -15.14
CA TYR A 116 -22.82 23.92 -14.36
C TYR A 116 -22.39 24.16 -12.91
N SER A 117 -23.11 25.03 -12.22
CA SER A 117 -23.11 25.06 -10.76
C SER A 117 -23.95 23.86 -10.33
N PRO A 118 -23.38 22.82 -9.69
CA PRO A 118 -24.19 21.70 -9.24
C PRO A 118 -25.23 22.21 -8.25
N VAL A 119 -26.51 22.03 -8.58
CA VAL A 119 -27.59 22.19 -7.59
C VAL A 119 -27.47 20.98 -6.67
N VAL A 120 -26.77 21.17 -5.55
CA VAL A 120 -26.70 20.18 -4.46
C VAL A 120 -28.03 20.21 -3.71
N GLY A 121 -29.10 19.77 -4.38
CA GLY A 121 -30.37 19.51 -3.73
C GLY A 121 -30.24 18.29 -2.82
N ASN A 122 -30.78 18.37 -1.61
CA ASN A 122 -30.85 17.24 -0.68
C ASN A 122 -31.32 15.98 -1.41
N SER A 123 -30.65 14.84 -1.17
CA SER A 123 -30.94 13.57 -1.86
C SER A 123 -32.43 13.20 -1.76
N ALA A 124 -33.16 13.32 -2.89
CA ALA A 124 -34.60 13.07 -2.94
C ALA A 124 -34.96 11.64 -2.51
N LYS A 125 -34.10 10.66 -2.82
CA LYS A 125 -34.26 9.26 -2.36
C LYS A 125 -34.12 9.12 -0.85
N TYR A 126 -33.21 9.86 -0.23
CA TYR A 126 -33.04 9.84 1.23
C TYR A 126 -34.22 10.51 1.93
N THR A 127 -34.71 11.65 1.41
CA THR A 127 -35.84 12.38 2.01
C THR A 127 -37.16 11.62 1.92
N THR A 128 -37.36 10.82 0.86
CA THR A 128 -38.61 10.07 0.63
C THR A 128 -38.61 8.66 1.21
N ARG A 129 -37.58 8.29 2.00
CA ARG A 129 -37.51 6.95 2.61
C ARG A 129 -38.65 6.73 3.62
N THR A 130 -39.16 5.51 3.65
CA THR A 130 -40.32 5.11 4.48
C THR A 130 -39.95 4.49 5.82
N ASN A 131 -38.66 4.28 6.08
CA ASN A 131 -38.14 3.64 7.29
C ASN A 131 -37.38 4.59 8.26
N PRO A 132 -37.77 5.86 8.46
CA PRO A 132 -37.15 6.68 9.49
C PRO A 132 -37.46 6.14 10.88
N GLY A 133 -36.41 5.90 11.67
CA GLY A 133 -36.51 5.43 13.05
C GLY A 133 -36.75 3.93 13.22
N THR A 134 -36.78 3.15 12.14
CA THR A 134 -36.97 1.69 12.24
C THR A 134 -35.75 1.03 12.89
N VAL A 135 -35.96 0.35 14.02
CA VAL A 135 -34.94 -0.47 14.68
C VAL A 135 -34.79 -1.79 13.93
N VAL A 136 -33.61 -2.03 13.35
CA VAL A 136 -33.33 -3.24 12.55
C VAL A 136 -32.68 -4.36 13.37
N HIS A 137 -31.93 -4.00 14.41
CA HIS A 137 -31.30 -4.92 15.35
C HIS A 137 -31.25 -4.28 16.74
N SER A 138 -31.44 -5.09 17.78
CA SER A 138 -31.22 -4.71 19.18
C SER A 138 -30.30 -5.73 19.85
N PHE A 139 -29.54 -5.27 20.84
CA PHE A 139 -28.67 -6.11 21.67
C PHE A 139 -28.71 -5.60 23.11
N GLY A 140 -28.82 -6.50 24.08
CA GLY A 140 -28.93 -6.17 25.50
C GLY A 140 -30.38 -6.09 25.99
N ASP A 141 -30.55 -5.58 27.22
CA ASP A 141 -31.85 -5.43 27.87
C ASP A 141 -32.58 -4.18 27.37
N ASP A 142 -33.82 -4.36 26.89
CA ASP A 142 -34.69 -3.31 26.37
C ASP A 142 -34.95 -2.18 27.38
N LYS A 143 -34.96 -2.46 28.69
CA LYS A 143 -35.14 -1.43 29.73
C LYS A 143 -33.95 -0.47 29.79
N ILE A 144 -32.74 -0.98 29.60
CA ILE A 144 -31.52 -0.17 29.57
C ILE A 144 -31.51 0.67 28.29
N LEU A 145 -31.87 0.06 27.15
CA LEU A 145 -31.97 0.76 25.87
C LEU A 145 -33.01 1.90 25.93
N GLN A 146 -34.15 1.68 26.57
CA GLN A 146 -35.16 2.72 26.79
C GLN A 146 -34.68 3.83 27.73
N ALA A 147 -33.83 3.53 28.71
CA ALA A 147 -33.24 4.55 29.57
C ALA A 147 -32.21 5.40 28.82
N LEU A 148 -31.35 4.78 28.00
CA LEU A 148 -30.35 5.44 27.16
C LEU A 148 -30.95 6.29 26.04
N ALA A 149 -32.13 5.91 25.54
CA ALA A 149 -32.84 6.65 24.50
C ALA A 149 -33.49 7.95 24.99
N LYS A 150 -33.52 8.20 26.31
CA LYS A 150 -34.03 9.44 26.88
C LYS A 150 -33.05 10.58 26.57
N ALA A 151 -33.58 11.74 26.24
CA ALA A 151 -32.77 12.93 26.04
C ALA A 151 -32.06 13.29 27.36
N ASN A 152 -30.76 13.56 27.27
CA ASN A 152 -29.98 14.03 28.42
C ASN A 152 -30.49 15.41 28.86
N GLY A 153 -30.67 15.57 30.16
CA GLY A 153 -30.92 16.83 30.83
C GLY A 153 -29.62 17.60 31.11
N PRO A 154 -29.75 18.87 31.54
CA PRO A 154 -28.60 19.73 31.82
C PRO A 154 -27.72 19.25 32.99
N ASN A 155 -28.27 18.46 33.93
CA ASN A 155 -27.51 17.92 35.07
C ASN A 155 -26.77 16.62 34.74
N ASP A 156 -27.13 15.92 33.66
CA ASP A 156 -26.50 14.65 33.28
C ASP A 156 -25.04 14.85 32.79
N LEU A 157 -24.68 16.08 32.43
CA LEU A 157 -23.31 16.47 32.08
C LEU A 157 -22.36 16.46 33.28
N LEU A 158 -22.88 16.55 34.51
CA LEU A 158 -22.05 16.62 35.72
C LEU A 158 -21.41 15.27 36.05
N ASP A 159 -21.99 14.17 35.57
CA ASP A 159 -21.52 12.80 35.79
C ASP A 159 -20.84 12.19 34.55
N LEU A 160 -20.61 12.99 33.49
CA LEU A 160 -20.00 12.53 32.26
C LEU A 160 -18.47 12.45 32.38
N CYS A 161 -17.93 11.23 32.38
CA CYS A 161 -16.48 10.99 32.34
C CYS A 161 -16.06 10.52 30.94
N ILE A 162 -15.36 11.38 30.20
CA ILE A 162 -14.75 11.04 28.91
C ILE A 162 -13.23 11.06 29.10
N THR A 163 -12.59 9.92 28.89
CA THR A 163 -11.14 9.77 28.97
C THR A 163 -10.59 9.41 27.60
N GLN A 164 -9.61 10.19 27.12
CA GLN A 164 -8.81 9.81 25.96
C GLN A 164 -7.69 8.89 26.43
N VAL A 165 -7.62 7.69 25.85
CA VAL A 165 -6.56 6.73 26.16
C VAL A 165 -5.36 7.03 25.25
N PRO A 166 -4.20 7.40 25.80
CA PRO A 166 -3.01 7.66 24.98
C PRO A 166 -2.48 6.37 24.35
N ASN A 167 -1.73 6.50 23.26
CA ASN A 167 -0.94 5.41 22.69
C ASN A 167 0.26 5.04 23.60
N GLU A 168 1.08 4.07 23.18
CA GLU A 168 2.26 3.63 23.94
C GLU A 168 3.28 4.76 24.17
N ASP A 169 3.30 5.77 23.30
CA ASP A 169 4.17 6.95 23.40
C ASP A 169 3.58 8.07 24.28
N GLY A 170 2.38 7.87 24.84
CA GLY A 170 1.68 8.88 25.65
C GLY A 170 0.92 9.93 24.83
N ASP A 171 0.91 9.83 23.51
CA ASP A 171 0.20 10.75 22.63
C ASP A 171 -1.30 10.40 22.56
N VAL A 172 -2.15 11.43 22.56
CA VAL A 172 -3.60 11.31 22.36
C VAL A 172 -4.04 11.64 20.93
N TYR A 173 -3.09 12.00 20.07
CA TYR A 173 -3.31 12.37 18.68
C TYR A 173 -2.22 11.79 17.78
N THR A 174 -2.54 11.55 16.52
CA THR A 174 -1.57 11.10 15.53
C THR A 174 -0.70 12.27 15.09
N LYS A 175 0.62 12.11 15.18
CA LYS A 175 1.57 13.08 14.61
C LYS A 175 1.45 13.10 13.09
N ALA A 176 1.58 14.28 12.48
CA ALA A 176 1.61 14.39 11.02
C ALA A 176 2.82 13.63 10.48
N MET A 177 2.57 12.68 9.58
CA MET A 177 3.61 11.87 8.94
C MET A 177 3.93 12.44 7.54
N PHE A 178 5.12 12.14 7.03
CA PHE A 178 5.47 12.47 5.66
C PHE A 178 4.70 11.60 4.66
N GLY A 179 4.53 12.08 3.43
CA GLY A 179 3.82 11.38 2.36
C GLY A 179 4.59 10.22 1.70
N PHE A 180 5.56 9.63 2.40
CA PHE A 180 6.38 8.52 1.91
C PHE A 180 6.57 7.48 3.04
N GLU A 181 6.90 6.25 2.66
CA GLU A 181 7.18 5.14 3.57
C GLU A 181 8.51 4.49 3.16
N LEU A 182 9.40 4.23 4.12
CA LEU A 182 10.65 3.54 3.87
C LEU A 182 10.41 2.03 3.92
N LEU A 183 10.78 1.31 2.85
CA LEU A 183 10.51 -0.12 2.73
C LEU A 183 11.18 -0.95 3.84
N HIS A 184 12.36 -0.54 4.32
CA HIS A 184 13.04 -1.24 5.40
C HIS A 184 12.32 -1.06 6.75
N GLU A 185 11.78 0.12 7.04
CA GLU A 185 10.96 0.35 8.24
C GLU A 185 9.71 -0.52 8.21
N LYS A 186 9.04 -0.56 7.04
CA LYS A 186 7.88 -1.42 6.82
C LYS A 186 8.20 -2.91 7.03
N ALA A 187 9.33 -3.37 6.49
CA ALA A 187 9.79 -4.74 6.68
C ALA A 187 10.04 -5.03 8.17
N SER A 188 10.72 -4.12 8.88
CA SER A 188 10.92 -4.23 10.33
C SER A 188 9.61 -4.22 11.12
N THR A 189 8.61 -3.41 10.73
CA THR A 189 7.30 -3.42 11.36
C THR A 189 6.61 -4.77 11.23
N PHE A 190 6.65 -5.41 10.06
CA PHE A 190 6.05 -6.74 9.88
C PHE A 190 6.79 -7.81 10.67
N ASP A 191 8.12 -7.77 10.69
CA ASP A 191 8.93 -8.72 11.45
C ASP A 191 8.65 -8.60 12.96
N ASN A 192 8.67 -7.37 13.48
CA ASN A 192 8.34 -7.06 14.88
C ASN A 192 6.91 -7.50 15.24
N HIS A 193 5.96 -7.32 14.33
CA HIS A 193 4.57 -7.75 14.55
C HIS A 193 4.45 -9.28 14.67
N ILE A 194 5.13 -10.03 13.81
CA ILE A 194 5.19 -11.50 13.92
C ILE A 194 5.81 -11.89 15.26
N GLN A 195 6.94 -11.30 15.62
CA GLN A 195 7.66 -11.61 16.85
C GLN A 195 6.82 -11.31 18.11
N TYR A 196 6.23 -10.12 18.19
CA TYR A 196 5.43 -9.70 19.34
C TYR A 196 4.20 -10.59 19.54
N VAL A 197 3.38 -10.76 18.49
CA VAL A 197 2.12 -11.51 18.59
C VAL A 197 2.40 -12.99 18.85
N SER A 198 3.41 -13.57 18.20
CA SER A 198 3.78 -14.96 18.45
C SER A 198 4.23 -15.20 19.89
N GLN A 199 5.03 -14.30 20.49
CA GLN A 199 5.40 -14.38 21.90
C GLN A 199 4.18 -14.29 22.82
N CYS A 200 3.22 -13.41 22.53
CA CYS A 200 1.95 -13.34 23.27
C CYS A 200 1.18 -14.66 23.20
N ILE A 201 1.08 -15.27 22.01
CA ILE A 201 0.39 -16.55 21.80
C ILE A 201 1.11 -17.67 22.57
N LEU A 202 2.43 -17.80 22.40
CA LEU A 202 3.24 -18.83 23.05
C LEU A 202 3.15 -18.75 24.57
N LYS A 203 3.27 -17.54 25.14
CA LYS A 203 3.14 -17.29 26.58
C LYS A 203 1.75 -17.64 27.08
N LYS A 204 0.70 -17.26 26.35
CA LYS A 204 -0.69 -17.53 26.76
C LYS A 204 -1.03 -19.01 26.68
N ALA A 205 -0.46 -19.73 25.71
CA ALA A 205 -0.67 -21.15 25.49
C ALA A 205 0.30 -22.06 26.28
N ASN A 206 1.30 -21.49 26.98
CA ASN A 206 2.38 -22.21 27.67
C ASN A 206 3.13 -23.19 26.75
N LEU A 207 3.39 -22.78 25.51
CA LEU A 207 4.11 -23.58 24.52
C LEU A 207 5.60 -23.21 24.54
N THR A 208 6.46 -24.23 24.53
CA THR A 208 7.91 -24.09 24.38
C THR A 208 8.36 -24.76 23.09
N GLU A 209 9.36 -24.17 22.43
CA GLU A 209 9.97 -24.76 21.25
C GLU A 209 10.53 -26.14 21.59
N THR A 210 10.07 -27.16 20.85
CA THR A 210 10.48 -28.56 21.08
C THR A 210 11.36 -29.02 19.92
N THR A 211 12.54 -29.56 20.22
CA THR A 211 13.53 -30.07 19.25
C THR A 211 13.28 -31.53 18.89
N SER A 212 12.07 -31.84 18.43
CA SER A 212 11.73 -33.16 17.88
C SER A 212 11.45 -33.08 16.38
N THR A 213 11.01 -34.18 15.77
CA THR A 213 10.58 -34.21 14.36
C THR A 213 9.44 -33.24 14.06
N GLU A 214 8.61 -32.94 15.06
CA GLU A 214 7.55 -31.95 15.00
C GLU A 214 8.06 -30.61 15.52
N VAL A 215 7.87 -29.57 14.70
CA VAL A 215 8.35 -28.20 14.95
C VAL A 215 7.19 -27.26 15.22
N LEU A 216 7.43 -26.27 16.06
CA LEU A 216 6.52 -25.17 16.35
C LEU A 216 7.02 -23.95 15.58
N VAL A 217 6.22 -23.41 14.68
CA VAL A 217 6.60 -22.31 13.78
C VAL A 217 5.62 -21.15 13.95
N ALA A 218 6.17 -19.95 14.12
CA ALA A 218 5.42 -18.71 14.08
C ALA A 218 5.60 -18.02 12.74
N GLY A 219 4.55 -17.39 12.23
CA GLY A 219 4.64 -16.62 10.99
C GLY A 219 3.38 -15.86 10.64
N ARG A 220 3.47 -15.09 9.56
CA ARG A 220 2.37 -14.32 8.98
C ARG A 220 1.80 -15.07 7.78
N ILE A 221 0.47 -15.15 7.72
CA ILE A 221 -0.23 -15.74 6.59
C ILE A 221 -0.16 -14.79 5.40
N GLU A 222 0.25 -15.31 4.25
CA GLU A 222 0.21 -14.62 2.96
C GLU A 222 -0.50 -15.50 1.92
N CYS A 223 -0.65 -14.94 0.72
CA CYS A 223 -1.25 -15.61 -0.43
C CYS A 223 -0.19 -15.73 -1.54
N ASP A 224 -0.02 -16.92 -2.11
CA ASP A 224 0.91 -17.14 -3.22
C ASP A 224 0.41 -16.59 -4.58
N ALA A 225 -0.84 -16.11 -4.62
CA ALA A 225 -1.50 -15.58 -5.80
C ALA A 225 -2.09 -14.19 -5.54
N ASP A 226 -2.16 -13.37 -6.59
CA ASP A 226 -2.89 -12.10 -6.59
C ASP A 226 -4.41 -12.35 -6.73
N ALA A 227 -4.96 -13.06 -5.76
CA ALA A 227 -6.35 -13.49 -5.73
C ALA A 227 -6.84 -13.64 -4.29
N ARG A 228 -8.11 -13.99 -4.14
CA ARG A 228 -8.69 -14.32 -2.83
C ARG A 228 -7.99 -15.56 -2.25
N LEU A 229 -7.51 -15.44 -1.02
CA LEU A 229 -6.91 -16.54 -0.26
C LEU A 229 -7.83 -17.76 -0.23
N ASN A 230 -7.27 -18.92 -0.53
CA ASN A 230 -7.93 -20.22 -0.46
C ASN A 230 -6.99 -21.26 0.20
N SER A 231 -7.48 -22.47 0.46
CA SER A 231 -6.74 -23.49 1.20
C SER A 231 -5.49 -24.02 0.51
N LYS A 232 -5.35 -23.82 -0.81
CA LYS A 232 -4.18 -24.25 -1.60
C LYS A 232 -3.17 -23.13 -1.83
N SER A 233 -3.55 -21.88 -1.57
CA SER A 233 -2.73 -20.69 -1.78
C SER A 233 -2.15 -20.12 -0.47
N VAL A 234 -2.23 -20.88 0.62
CA VAL A 234 -1.75 -20.43 1.94
C VAL A 234 -0.24 -20.58 2.00
N ILE A 235 0.44 -19.46 2.25
CA ILE A 235 1.87 -19.42 2.56
C ILE A 235 2.09 -18.82 3.94
N LEU A 236 3.14 -19.27 4.62
CA LEU A 236 3.55 -18.80 5.94
C LEU A 236 4.92 -18.15 5.83
N GLN A 237 4.96 -16.83 6.02
CA GLN A 237 6.17 -16.05 6.10
C GLN A 237 6.71 -16.06 7.54
N GLY A 238 7.94 -16.52 7.74
CA GLY A 238 8.58 -16.45 9.06
C GLY A 238 9.30 -15.12 9.31
N THR A 239 9.99 -15.02 10.44
CA THR A 239 10.79 -13.84 10.78
C THR A 239 12.17 -13.84 10.13
N TRP A 240 12.83 -12.69 10.09
CA TRP A 240 14.21 -12.55 9.64
C TRP A 240 15.16 -13.43 10.46
N GLU A 241 15.06 -13.36 11.79
CA GLU A 241 15.96 -14.10 12.69
C GLU A 241 15.83 -15.62 12.57
N ALA A 242 14.60 -16.15 12.50
CA ALA A 242 14.36 -17.59 12.50
C ALA A 242 14.42 -18.22 11.11
N SER A 243 14.13 -17.45 10.05
CA SER A 243 13.89 -18.00 8.71
C SER A 243 14.34 -17.10 7.55
N LEU A 244 15.08 -16.01 7.82
CA LEU A 244 15.45 -15.01 6.80
C LEU A 244 14.24 -14.47 6.03
N SER A 245 13.11 -14.34 6.73
CA SER A 245 11.82 -13.92 6.17
C SER A 245 11.33 -14.78 4.99
N GLN A 246 11.77 -16.03 4.90
CA GLN A 246 11.32 -16.96 3.88
C GLN A 246 9.85 -17.33 4.09
N ALA A 247 9.15 -17.53 2.97
CA ALA A 247 7.79 -18.01 2.95
C ALA A 247 7.77 -19.49 2.55
N VAL A 248 6.97 -20.29 3.26
CA VAL A 248 6.78 -21.71 3.00
C VAL A 248 5.31 -21.99 2.70
N THR A 249 5.04 -22.89 1.76
CA THR A 249 3.66 -23.33 1.47
C THR A 249 3.10 -24.13 2.65
N VAL A 250 1.82 -23.95 2.98
CA VAL A 250 1.16 -24.65 4.09
C VAL A 250 0.12 -25.63 3.57
N ASP A 251 0.23 -26.89 3.97
CA ASP A 251 -0.75 -27.93 3.63
C ASP A 251 -1.90 -27.97 4.62
N MET A 252 -3.03 -27.40 4.24
CA MET A 252 -4.19 -27.34 5.11
C MET A 252 -5.02 -28.64 5.14
N ASP A 253 -4.64 -29.69 4.37
CA ASP A 253 -5.47 -30.88 4.18
C ASP A 253 -5.62 -31.74 5.45
N SER A 254 -4.64 -31.71 6.36
CA SER A 254 -4.66 -32.43 7.64
C SER A 254 -5.49 -31.71 8.73
N LEU A 255 -5.79 -30.43 8.56
CA LEU A 255 -6.43 -29.61 9.59
C LEU A 255 -7.95 -29.77 9.58
N LYS A 256 -8.52 -30.07 10.74
CA LYS A 256 -9.97 -30.24 10.91
C LYS A 256 -10.74 -28.91 10.86
N GLN A 257 -10.16 -27.86 11.43
CA GLN A 257 -10.79 -26.55 11.58
C GLN A 257 -9.72 -25.47 11.53
N TYR A 258 -9.97 -24.43 10.75
CA TYR A 258 -9.12 -23.24 10.70
C TYR A 258 -9.95 -22.05 10.19
N SER A 259 -9.48 -20.85 10.52
CA SER A 259 -9.97 -19.59 9.98
C SER A 259 -8.77 -18.70 9.77
N LEU A 260 -8.42 -18.47 8.51
CA LEU A 260 -7.24 -17.72 8.11
C LEU A 260 -7.60 -16.52 7.25
N PHE A 261 -6.84 -15.44 7.40
CA PHE A 261 -6.88 -14.28 6.52
C PHE A 261 -5.47 -13.74 6.24
N PRO A 262 -5.22 -13.08 5.08
CA PRO A 262 -3.93 -12.49 4.77
C PRO A 262 -3.50 -11.45 5.82
N GLY A 263 -2.26 -11.58 6.28
CA GLY A 263 -1.66 -10.74 7.31
C GLY A 263 -1.88 -11.19 8.75
N GLN A 264 -2.61 -12.28 8.97
CA GLN A 264 -2.79 -12.87 10.29
C GLN A 264 -1.47 -13.49 10.78
N VAL A 265 -1.07 -13.15 12.01
CA VAL A 265 0.03 -13.85 12.70
C VAL A 265 -0.52 -15.11 13.37
N VAL A 266 0.14 -16.24 13.13
CA VAL A 266 -0.25 -17.55 13.65
C VAL A 266 0.96 -18.29 14.21
N VAL A 267 0.69 -19.21 15.12
CA VAL A 267 1.64 -20.23 15.56
C VAL A 267 1.06 -21.58 15.15
N MET A 268 1.82 -22.36 14.40
CA MET A 268 1.43 -23.68 13.94
C MET A 268 2.40 -24.73 14.45
N ARG A 269 1.88 -25.94 14.71
CA ARG A 269 2.66 -27.11 15.07
C ARG A 269 2.55 -28.13 13.96
N GLY A 270 3.65 -28.77 13.57
CA GLY A 270 3.62 -29.71 12.46
C GLY A 270 4.99 -30.15 11.96
N LEU A 271 5.02 -30.63 10.72
CA LEU A 271 6.22 -31.18 10.09
C LEU A 271 6.67 -30.31 8.93
N ASN A 272 7.98 -30.13 8.78
CA ASN A 272 8.59 -29.57 7.57
C ASN A 272 9.76 -30.45 7.10
N PRO A 273 9.49 -31.60 6.44
CA PRO A 273 10.53 -32.58 6.15
C PRO A 273 11.60 -32.12 5.16
N ARG A 274 11.25 -31.21 4.24
CA ARG A 274 12.09 -30.78 3.11
C ARG A 274 12.43 -29.29 3.12
N GLY A 275 11.80 -28.50 3.98
CA GLY A 275 11.98 -27.04 4.06
C GLY A 275 11.02 -26.23 3.20
N ASP A 276 10.40 -26.84 2.18
CA ASP A 276 9.61 -26.15 1.14
C ASP A 276 8.08 -26.21 1.35
N LYS A 277 7.63 -27.10 2.25
CA LYS A 277 6.20 -27.31 2.56
C LYS A 277 6.00 -27.69 4.02
N PHE A 278 5.20 -26.89 4.71
CA PHE A 278 4.82 -27.10 6.11
C PHE A 278 3.49 -27.84 6.20
N ILE A 279 3.44 -28.92 6.98
CA ILE A 279 2.25 -29.75 7.18
C ILE A 279 1.79 -29.60 8.64
N PRO A 280 0.84 -28.69 8.94
CA PRO A 280 0.28 -28.50 10.28
C PRO A 280 -0.51 -29.72 10.77
N GLN A 281 -0.52 -29.94 12.09
CA GLN A 281 -1.21 -31.06 12.76
C GLN A 281 -2.08 -30.60 13.94
#